data_AF-A0AAQ0ELV4-F1
#
_entry.id   AF-A0AAQ0ELV4-F1
#
_cell.length_a   1.000
_cell.length_b   1.000
_cell.length_c   1.000
_cell.angle_alpha   90.00
_cell.angle_beta   90.00
_cell.angle_gamma   90.00
#
_symmetry.space_group_name_H-M   'P 1'
#
loop_
_entity.id
_entity.type
_entity.pdbx_description
1 polymer ?
#
loop_
_entity_poly.entity_id
_entity_poly.type
_entity_poly.pdbx_seq_one_letter_code
_entity_poly.pdbx_strand_id
1 'polypeptide(L)'
;MAGFYEAIAPDNQQRPPVWLLRQVGRYMPQYQELKKNRPLKEVFLDTESIVEATLLGPSLLGVDAAIVFADILSILEGFAVEYQFAPGPEIVYSPQQPLVFTKEPLAVFSFLLEAIQQLTKRLTVPLIAFAASPFTLASYLLEGGASKDCSKTMAFLYRYPDRFQTLLDEIIKGTAVYLQLQVQAGA
;
A
#
# COMPACT_ATOMS: atom_id res chain seq x y z
N MET A 1 5.06 -20.03 -10.58
CA MET A 1 3.84 -19.19 -10.64
C MET A 1 2.55 -19.96 -10.33
N ALA A 2 2.38 -21.23 -10.76
CA ALA A 2 1.16 -22.03 -10.54
C ALA A 2 0.82 -22.34 -9.06
N GLY A 3 1.81 -22.65 -8.21
CA GLY A 3 1.56 -23.25 -6.90
C GLY A 3 0.69 -22.45 -5.92
N PHE A 4 0.84 -21.13 -5.80
CA PHE A 4 0.07 -20.35 -4.81
C PHE A 4 -1.40 -20.19 -5.20
N TYR A 5 -1.69 -19.80 -6.45
CA TYR A 5 -3.07 -19.65 -6.94
C TYR A 5 -3.79 -21.00 -7.05
N GLU A 6 -3.06 -22.06 -7.43
CA GLU A 6 -3.58 -23.42 -7.40
C GLU A 6 -3.82 -23.90 -5.96
N ALA A 7 -2.98 -23.53 -4.99
CA ALA A 7 -3.13 -23.98 -3.60
C ALA A 7 -4.20 -23.22 -2.80
N ILE A 8 -4.61 -22.04 -3.23
CA ILE A 8 -5.82 -21.37 -2.70
C ILE A 8 -7.10 -21.79 -3.43
N ALA A 9 -7.00 -22.63 -4.46
CA ALA A 9 -8.18 -23.20 -5.10
C ALA A 9 -8.87 -24.18 -4.12
N PRO A 10 -10.22 -24.20 -4.05
CA PRO A 10 -10.97 -24.96 -3.05
C PRO A 10 -10.64 -26.47 -2.98
N ASP A 11 -10.19 -27.06 -4.09
CA ASP A 11 -10.06 -28.51 -4.24
C ASP A 11 -8.60 -29.03 -4.21
N ASN A 12 -7.61 -28.21 -3.81
CA ASN A 12 -6.21 -28.60 -3.84
C ASN A 12 -5.76 -29.35 -2.56
N GLN A 13 -5.10 -30.50 -2.74
CA GLN A 13 -4.55 -31.36 -1.68
C GLN A 13 -3.05 -31.14 -1.41
N GLN A 14 -2.43 -30.12 -2.01
CA GLN A 14 -1.03 -29.76 -1.75
C GLN A 14 -0.83 -29.12 -0.36
N ARG A 15 0.44 -29.00 0.04
CA ARG A 15 0.85 -28.20 1.22
C ARG A 15 0.16 -26.82 1.17
N PRO A 16 -0.45 -26.34 2.28
CA PRO A 16 -0.99 -24.99 2.34
C PRO A 16 0.11 -23.94 2.11
N PRO A 17 -0.13 -22.92 1.24
CA PRO A 17 0.85 -21.88 0.98
C PRO A 17 0.95 -20.95 2.19
N VAL A 18 2.18 -20.51 2.51
CA VAL A 18 2.48 -19.64 3.64
C VAL A 18 3.13 -18.35 3.17
N TRP A 19 2.59 -17.24 3.64
CA TRP A 19 3.19 -15.92 3.54
C TRP A 19 2.87 -15.15 4.82
N LEU A 20 3.65 -14.13 5.14
CA LEU A 20 3.51 -13.37 6.39
C LEU A 20 3.11 -11.92 6.10
N LEU A 21 2.23 -11.33 6.90
CA LEU A 21 2.08 -9.88 6.90
C LEU A 21 3.37 -9.25 7.44
N ARG A 22 3.82 -8.17 6.79
CA ARG A 22 5.10 -7.49 7.11
C ARG A 22 6.31 -8.44 6.99
N GLN A 23 6.36 -9.24 5.92
CA GLN A 23 7.51 -10.10 5.59
C GLN A 23 8.82 -9.36 5.69
N VAL A 24 8.86 -8.13 5.20
CA VAL A 24 10.04 -7.27 5.20
C VAL A 24 9.77 -6.12 6.15
N GLY A 25 10.69 -5.88 7.08
CA GLY A 25 10.52 -4.80 8.05
C GLY A 25 11.64 -4.71 9.06
N ARG A 26 11.41 -3.91 10.09
CA ARG A 26 12.41 -3.48 11.09
C ARG A 26 13.17 -4.59 11.79
N TYR A 27 12.65 -5.82 11.79
CA TYR A 27 13.30 -6.97 12.39
C TYR A 27 14.46 -7.54 11.54
N MET A 28 14.54 -7.19 10.25
CA MET A 28 15.56 -7.66 9.31
C MET A 28 16.73 -6.67 9.23
N PRO A 29 17.99 -7.11 9.43
CA PRO A 29 19.18 -6.28 9.22
C PRO A 29 19.28 -5.72 7.79
N GLN A 30 18.98 -6.52 6.78
CA GLN A 30 19.02 -6.12 5.36
C GLN A 30 18.04 -4.98 5.05
N TYR A 31 16.87 -5.00 5.69
CA TYR A 31 15.92 -3.89 5.60
C TYR A 31 16.47 -2.60 6.25
N GLN A 32 17.13 -2.73 7.40
CA GLN A 32 17.75 -1.59 8.08
C GLN A 32 18.88 -0.99 7.22
N GLU A 33 19.68 -1.83 6.57
CA GLU A 33 20.73 -1.42 5.63
C GLU A 33 20.17 -0.76 4.36
N LEU A 34 19.02 -1.21 3.86
CA LEU A 34 18.35 -0.59 2.70
C LEU A 34 17.79 0.78 3.07
N LYS A 35 17.10 0.87 4.21
CA LYS A 35 16.52 2.14 4.70
C LYS A 35 17.60 3.16 5.07
N LYS A 36 18.69 2.73 5.69
CA LYS A 36 19.72 3.61 6.29
C LYS A 36 19.05 4.72 7.12
N ASN A 37 19.46 5.96 6.87
CA ASN A 37 18.92 7.18 7.47
C ASN A 37 17.88 7.89 6.58
N ARG A 38 17.41 7.25 5.50
CA ARG A 38 16.44 7.86 4.58
C ARG A 38 15.06 7.97 5.24
N PRO A 39 14.31 9.07 4.98
CA PRO A 39 12.90 9.17 5.31
C PRO A 39 12.11 7.99 4.73
N LEU A 40 11.19 7.44 5.53
CA LEU A 40 10.48 6.22 5.13
C LEU A 40 9.64 6.42 3.86
N LYS A 41 9.08 7.63 3.68
CA LYS A 41 8.36 8.01 2.46
C LYS A 41 9.23 7.90 1.22
N GLU A 42 10.48 8.37 1.27
CA GLU A 42 11.40 8.27 0.12
C GLU A 42 11.69 6.81 -0.27
N VAL A 43 11.78 5.92 0.70
CA VAL A 43 12.00 4.49 0.44
C VAL A 43 10.79 3.86 -0.26
N PHE A 44 9.57 4.28 0.11
CA PHE A 44 8.33 3.81 -0.53
C PHE A 44 8.03 4.44 -1.89
N LEU A 45 8.76 5.49 -2.28
CA LEU A 45 8.62 6.17 -3.58
C LEU A 45 9.81 5.92 -4.51
N ASP A 46 10.74 5.05 -4.10
CA ASP A 46 11.94 4.72 -4.87
C ASP A 46 11.83 3.31 -5.44
N THR A 47 11.80 3.21 -6.78
CA THR A 47 11.62 1.96 -7.51
C THR A 47 12.63 0.89 -7.08
N GLU A 48 13.92 1.25 -6.98
CA GLU A 48 14.98 0.29 -6.63
C GLU A 48 14.79 -0.23 -5.20
N SER A 49 14.51 0.65 -4.24
CA SER A 49 14.22 0.27 -2.84
C SER A 49 13.02 -0.67 -2.73
N ILE A 50 11.93 -0.41 -3.47
CA ILE A 50 10.75 -1.29 -3.48
C ILE A 50 11.11 -2.68 -4.01
N VAL A 51 11.85 -2.74 -5.12
CA VAL A 51 12.27 -4.00 -5.74
C VAL A 51 13.17 -4.79 -4.79
N GLU A 52 14.23 -4.17 -4.27
CA GLU A 52 15.18 -4.83 -3.37
C GLU A 52 14.51 -5.33 -2.09
N ALA A 53 13.72 -4.47 -1.44
CA ALA A 53 13.03 -4.83 -0.21
C ALA A 53 12.05 -6.00 -0.44
N THR A 54 11.27 -5.98 -1.52
CA THR A 54 10.29 -7.04 -1.81
C THR A 54 10.97 -8.40 -2.05
N LEU A 55 12.12 -8.43 -2.73
CA LEU A 55 12.86 -9.67 -3.01
C LEU A 55 13.41 -10.34 -1.74
N LEU A 56 13.65 -9.59 -0.66
CA LEU A 56 14.12 -10.14 0.62
C LEU A 56 13.12 -11.14 1.22
N GLY A 57 11.81 -10.91 1.05
CA GLY A 57 10.77 -11.76 1.64
C GLY A 57 10.88 -13.21 1.22
N PRO A 58 10.70 -13.54 -0.08
CA PRO A 58 10.83 -14.91 -0.57
C PRO A 58 12.25 -15.47 -0.43
N SER A 59 13.29 -14.67 -0.68
CA SER A 59 14.67 -15.17 -0.68
C SER A 59 15.19 -15.55 0.71
N LEU A 60 14.77 -14.84 1.77
CA LEU A 60 15.24 -15.11 3.13
C LEU A 60 14.28 -15.98 3.94
N LEU A 61 12.97 -15.90 3.67
CA LEU A 61 11.95 -16.59 4.47
C LEU A 61 11.40 -17.86 3.81
N GLY A 62 11.66 -18.07 2.51
CA GLY A 62 11.12 -19.21 1.77
C GLY A 62 9.58 -19.23 1.73
N VAL A 63 8.95 -18.05 1.70
CA VAL A 63 7.49 -17.90 1.61
C VAL A 63 6.96 -18.17 0.20
N ASP A 64 5.70 -18.59 0.10
CA ASP A 64 5.04 -19.01 -1.14
C ASP A 64 4.45 -17.84 -1.95
N ALA A 65 4.50 -16.62 -1.41
CA ALA A 65 4.13 -15.38 -2.10
C ALA A 65 4.94 -14.20 -1.56
N ALA A 66 5.30 -13.27 -2.45
CA ALA A 66 5.84 -11.97 -2.08
C ALA A 66 4.69 -10.98 -1.88
N ILE A 67 4.86 -9.97 -1.05
CA ILE A 67 3.97 -8.81 -0.99
C ILE A 67 4.80 -7.57 -1.33
N VAL A 68 4.30 -6.73 -2.23
CA VAL A 68 5.02 -5.53 -2.66
C VAL A 68 5.38 -4.66 -1.46
N PHE A 69 6.62 -4.20 -1.39
CA PHE A 69 7.06 -3.30 -0.34
C PHE A 69 6.55 -1.88 -0.61
N ALA A 70 5.37 -1.56 -0.08
CA ALA A 70 4.74 -0.25 -0.17
C ALA A 70 4.11 0.15 1.17
N ASP A 71 3.58 1.36 1.27
CA ASP A 71 2.75 1.79 2.39
C ASP A 71 1.30 2.01 1.94
N ILE A 72 0.35 1.78 2.84
CA ILE A 72 -1.07 2.04 2.57
C ILE A 72 -1.35 3.52 2.25
N LEU A 73 -0.48 4.44 2.70
CA LEU A 73 -0.57 5.87 2.46
C LEU A 73 0.06 6.30 1.13
N SER A 74 0.77 5.44 0.39
CA SER A 74 1.34 5.80 -0.91
C SER A 74 0.28 6.25 -1.94
N ILE A 75 -0.98 5.82 -1.78
CA ILE A 75 -2.10 6.29 -2.61
C ILE A 75 -2.37 7.81 -2.44
N LEU A 76 -1.94 8.43 -1.33
CA LEU A 76 -2.11 9.87 -1.09
C LEU A 76 -1.35 10.73 -2.10
N GLU A 77 -0.32 10.20 -2.77
CA GLU A 77 0.32 10.87 -3.91
C GLU A 77 -0.71 11.15 -5.03
N GLY A 78 -1.63 10.21 -5.27
CA GLY A 78 -2.71 10.38 -6.25
C GLY A 78 -3.76 11.40 -5.84
N PHE A 79 -3.85 11.72 -4.55
CA PHE A 79 -4.76 12.76 -4.03
C PHE A 79 -4.05 14.10 -3.78
N ALA A 80 -2.76 14.20 -4.10
CA ALA A 80 -1.91 15.36 -3.78
C ALA A 80 -2.00 15.77 -2.30
N VAL A 81 -2.11 14.80 -1.40
CA VAL A 81 -2.16 15.04 0.05
C VAL A 81 -0.75 14.89 0.63
N GLU A 82 -0.29 15.91 1.34
CA GLU A 82 1.00 15.87 2.01
C GLU A 82 0.97 14.96 3.23
N TYR A 83 1.98 14.10 3.33
CA TYR A 83 2.20 13.25 4.50
C TYR A 83 3.69 12.96 4.68
N GLN A 84 4.07 12.69 5.93
CA GLN A 84 5.41 12.30 6.31
C GLN A 84 5.38 11.25 7.42
N PHE A 85 6.55 10.67 7.73
CA PHE A 85 6.70 9.73 8.84
C PHE A 85 7.63 10.32 9.89
N ALA A 86 7.09 10.78 11.01
CA ALA A 86 7.85 11.41 12.08
C ALA A 86 7.17 11.29 13.47
N PRO A 87 7.39 10.23 14.28
CA PRO A 87 7.92 8.89 14.03
C PRO A 87 6.87 7.90 13.45
N GLY A 88 5.61 8.34 13.35
CA GLY A 88 4.52 7.66 12.66
C GLY A 88 3.96 8.55 11.55
N PRO A 89 2.88 8.14 10.87
CA PRO A 89 2.31 8.94 9.79
C PRO A 89 1.69 10.23 10.34
N GLU A 90 2.06 11.34 9.73
CA GLU A 90 1.47 12.67 9.91
C GLU A 90 0.93 13.13 8.56
N ILE A 91 -0.34 13.55 8.52
CA ILE A 91 -1.05 13.86 7.28
C ILE A 91 -1.67 15.25 7.38
N VAL A 92 -1.46 16.06 6.35
CA VAL A 92 -2.01 17.41 6.26
C VAL A 92 -3.25 17.38 5.37
N TYR A 93 -4.42 17.28 5.99
CA TYR A 93 -5.70 17.26 5.29
C TYR A 93 -6.75 18.10 6.02
N SER A 94 -7.52 18.88 5.25
CA SER A 94 -8.68 19.61 5.75
C SER A 94 -9.94 19.07 5.09
N PRO A 95 -10.94 18.59 5.86
CA PRO A 95 -12.18 18.07 5.28
C PRO A 95 -13.03 19.15 4.61
N GLN A 96 -12.66 20.43 4.74
CA GLN A 96 -13.28 21.54 4.01
C GLN A 96 -12.88 21.57 2.53
N GLN A 97 -11.73 20.99 2.18
CA GLN A 97 -11.29 20.89 0.81
C GLN A 97 -11.78 19.58 0.19
N PRO A 98 -12.25 19.60 -1.07
CA PRO A 98 -12.58 18.37 -1.77
C PRO A 98 -11.32 17.52 -1.94
N LEU A 99 -11.43 16.24 -1.63
CA LEU A 99 -10.44 15.26 -2.06
C LEU A 99 -10.68 15.03 -3.56
N VAL A 100 -9.63 14.98 -4.37
CA VAL A 100 -9.74 14.75 -5.82
C VAL A 100 -8.59 13.85 -6.25
N PHE A 101 -8.90 12.72 -6.89
CA PHE A 101 -7.88 11.86 -7.44
C PHE A 101 -7.31 12.43 -8.75
N THR A 102 -6.01 12.25 -8.96
CA THR A 102 -5.29 12.71 -10.14
C THR A 102 -5.89 12.16 -11.44
N LYS A 103 -5.83 12.97 -12.50
CA LYS A 103 -6.15 12.55 -13.86
C LYS A 103 -4.99 11.83 -14.56
N GLU A 104 -3.80 11.84 -13.95
CA GLU A 104 -2.57 11.27 -14.50
C GLU A 104 -1.99 10.18 -13.57
N PRO A 105 -2.76 9.16 -13.17
CA PRO A 105 -2.33 8.19 -12.17
C PRO A 105 -1.12 7.35 -12.62
N LEU A 106 -0.96 7.12 -13.92
CA LEU A 106 0.22 6.43 -14.47
C LEU A 106 1.52 7.17 -14.18
N ALA A 107 1.51 8.50 -14.32
CA ALA A 107 2.69 9.32 -14.06
C ALA A 107 2.97 9.42 -12.55
N VAL A 108 1.92 9.60 -11.74
CA VAL A 108 2.05 9.70 -10.29
C VAL A 108 2.58 8.41 -9.66
N PHE A 109 2.14 7.25 -10.14
CA PHE A 109 2.51 5.95 -9.55
C PHE A 109 3.60 5.20 -10.33
N SER A 110 4.32 5.86 -11.25
CA SER A 110 5.34 5.19 -12.10
C SER A 110 6.34 4.40 -11.27
N PHE A 111 6.80 4.94 -10.15
CA PHE A 111 7.73 4.28 -9.22
C PHE A 111 7.27 2.88 -8.78
N LEU A 112 5.97 2.74 -8.45
CA LEU A 112 5.40 1.49 -7.99
C LEU A 112 5.12 0.56 -9.16
N LEU A 113 4.60 1.08 -10.27
CA LEU A 113 4.26 0.28 -11.44
C LEU A 113 5.51 -0.32 -12.09
N GLU A 114 6.58 0.46 -12.20
CA GLU A 114 7.88 -0.01 -12.66
C GLU A 114 8.46 -1.07 -11.71
N ALA A 115 8.33 -0.86 -10.39
CA ALA A 115 8.78 -1.85 -9.41
C ALA A 115 8.04 -3.18 -9.56
N ILE A 116 6.71 -3.15 -9.71
CA ILE A 116 5.88 -4.35 -9.95
C ILE A 116 6.31 -5.05 -11.24
N GLN A 117 6.51 -4.31 -12.34
CA GLN A 117 6.98 -4.88 -13.61
C GLN A 117 8.37 -5.52 -13.51
N GLN A 118 9.26 -4.99 -12.68
CA GLN A 118 10.58 -5.60 -12.44
C GLN A 118 10.46 -6.85 -11.55
N LEU A 119 9.63 -6.78 -10.51
CA LEU A 119 9.42 -7.88 -9.58
C LEU A 119 8.79 -9.10 -10.24
N THR A 120 7.80 -8.92 -11.10
CA THR A 120 7.13 -10.02 -11.83
C THR A 120 8.08 -10.79 -12.75
N LYS A 121 9.16 -10.15 -13.23
CA LYS A 121 10.23 -10.80 -14.01
C LYS A 121 11.26 -11.53 -13.15
N ARG A 122 11.42 -11.15 -11.88
CA ARG A 122 12.48 -11.65 -10.98
C ARG A 122 11.98 -12.65 -9.95
N LEU A 123 10.71 -12.58 -9.58
CA LEU A 123 10.08 -13.46 -8.59
C LEU A 123 9.69 -14.81 -9.20
N THR A 124 9.94 -15.88 -8.45
CA THR A 124 9.47 -17.23 -8.79
C THR A 124 8.11 -17.55 -8.16
N VAL A 125 7.70 -16.75 -7.17
CA VAL A 125 6.42 -16.80 -6.44
C VAL A 125 5.52 -15.63 -6.87
N PRO A 126 4.18 -15.73 -6.69
CA PRO A 126 3.30 -14.61 -6.99
C PRO A 126 3.57 -13.37 -6.14
N LEU A 127 3.19 -12.22 -6.69
CA LEU A 127 3.35 -10.92 -6.06
C LEU A 127 1.99 -10.39 -5.61
N ILE A 128 1.82 -10.13 -4.33
CA ILE A 128 0.62 -9.55 -3.76
C ILE A 128 0.76 -8.02 -3.80
N ALA A 129 -0.13 -7.36 -4.55
CA ALA A 129 -0.39 -5.93 -4.47
C ALA A 129 -1.45 -5.64 -3.39
N PHE A 130 -1.51 -4.39 -2.90
CA PHE A 130 -2.51 -4.00 -1.90
C PHE A 130 -2.82 -2.50 -1.94
N ALA A 131 -3.87 -2.12 -1.21
CA ALA A 131 -4.24 -0.74 -0.92
C ALA A 131 -4.94 -0.66 0.44
N ALA A 132 -5.05 0.55 1.00
CA ALA A 132 -5.87 0.81 2.17
C ALA A 132 -7.35 0.53 1.89
N SER A 133 -8.11 0.10 2.92
CA SER A 133 -9.57 0.16 2.84
C SER A 133 -10.04 1.64 2.80
N PRO A 134 -11.17 1.95 2.15
CA PRO A 134 -11.65 3.33 2.07
C PRO A 134 -11.86 4.00 3.42
N PHE A 135 -12.45 3.26 4.39
CA PHE A 135 -12.63 3.76 5.75
C PHE A 135 -11.29 4.02 6.44
N THR A 136 -10.33 3.09 6.33
CA THR A 136 -9.00 3.27 6.93
C THR A 136 -8.30 4.52 6.40
N LEU A 137 -8.33 4.74 5.07
CA LEU A 137 -7.71 5.93 4.48
C LEU A 137 -8.43 7.21 4.91
N ALA A 138 -9.77 7.20 4.96
CA ALA A 138 -10.55 8.32 5.48
C ALA A 138 -10.20 8.63 6.94
N SER A 139 -10.00 7.62 7.78
CA SER A 139 -9.54 7.81 9.16
C SER A 139 -8.18 8.49 9.20
N TYR A 140 -7.20 8.03 8.41
CA TYR A 140 -5.88 8.67 8.36
C TYR A 140 -5.95 10.15 7.96
N LEU A 141 -6.77 10.47 6.95
CA LEU A 141 -7.02 11.84 6.49
C LEU A 141 -7.65 12.70 7.61
N LEU A 142 -8.71 12.22 8.26
CA LEU A 142 -9.46 12.98 9.26
C LEU A 142 -8.75 13.09 10.62
N GLU A 143 -8.02 12.05 11.02
CA GLU A 143 -7.27 12.03 12.27
C GLU A 143 -5.97 12.84 12.17
N GLY A 144 -5.38 12.90 10.96
CA GLY A 144 -4.07 13.49 10.69
C GLY A 144 -2.91 12.52 10.95
N GLY A 145 -3.19 11.23 11.14
CA GLY A 145 -2.20 10.21 11.51
C GLY A 145 -2.83 8.98 12.14
N ALA A 146 -2.02 8.18 12.82
CA ALA A 146 -2.51 6.99 13.53
C ALA A 146 -3.37 7.39 14.75
N SER A 147 -4.57 6.81 14.85
CA SER A 147 -5.49 7.03 15.96
C SER A 147 -5.95 5.70 16.56
N LYS A 148 -6.09 5.64 17.89
CA LYS A 148 -6.55 4.42 18.58
C LYS A 148 -8.07 4.30 18.58
N ASP A 149 -8.77 5.43 18.65
CA ASP A 149 -10.23 5.48 18.84
C ASP A 149 -10.98 6.02 17.61
N CYS A 150 -10.25 6.57 16.62
CA CYS A 150 -10.83 7.21 15.44
C CYS A 150 -11.89 8.27 15.82
N SER A 151 -11.67 8.98 16.92
CA SER A 151 -12.65 9.91 17.49
C SER A 151 -13.04 11.07 16.56
N LYS A 152 -12.09 11.65 15.81
CA LYS A 152 -12.40 12.70 14.83
C LYS A 152 -13.16 12.14 13.63
N THR A 153 -12.79 10.94 13.19
CA THR A 153 -13.43 10.22 12.10
C THR A 153 -14.90 9.94 12.42
N MET A 154 -15.16 9.36 13.59
CA MET A 154 -16.53 9.05 14.04
C MET A 154 -17.34 10.33 14.26
N ALA A 155 -16.74 11.37 14.88
CA ALA A 155 -17.40 12.66 15.03
C ALA A 155 -17.77 13.28 13.67
N PHE A 156 -16.90 13.18 12.67
CA PHE A 156 -17.17 13.67 11.32
C PHE A 156 -18.28 12.86 10.63
N LEU A 157 -18.24 11.53 10.70
CA LEU A 157 -19.28 10.65 10.18
C LEU A 157 -20.66 10.98 10.78
N TYR A 158 -20.75 11.11 12.11
CA TYR A 158 -22.03 11.40 12.76
C TYR A 158 -22.54 12.81 12.49
N ARG A 159 -21.63 13.80 12.40
CA ARG A 159 -22.02 15.21 12.21
C ARG A 159 -22.29 15.56 10.74
N TYR A 160 -21.60 14.90 9.82
CA TYR A 160 -21.65 15.21 8.38
C TYR A 160 -21.69 13.93 7.53
N PRO A 161 -22.74 13.10 7.66
CA PRO A 161 -22.81 11.79 6.99
C PRO A 161 -22.67 11.89 5.46
N ASP A 162 -23.33 12.87 4.82
CA ASP A 162 -23.26 13.04 3.37
C ASP A 162 -21.86 13.45 2.88
N ARG A 163 -21.14 14.26 3.67
CA ARG A 163 -19.75 14.64 3.37
C ARG A 163 -18.80 13.47 3.56
N PHE A 164 -19.05 12.64 4.58
CA PHE A 164 -18.29 11.42 4.80
C PHE A 164 -18.50 10.43 3.66
N GLN A 165 -19.74 10.27 3.19
CA GLN A 165 -20.04 9.45 2.01
C GLN A 165 -19.32 9.99 0.76
N THR A 166 -19.35 11.31 0.53
CA THR A 166 -18.64 11.94 -0.60
C THR A 166 -17.12 11.68 -0.53
N LEU A 167 -16.54 11.76 0.67
CA LEU A 167 -15.13 11.43 0.89
C LEU A 167 -14.83 9.96 0.56
N LEU A 168 -15.67 9.03 1.04
CA LEU A 168 -15.51 7.61 0.75
C LEU A 168 -15.67 7.31 -0.74
N ASP A 169 -16.63 7.92 -1.42
CA ASP A 169 -16.86 7.71 -2.86
C ASP A 169 -15.63 8.10 -3.68
N GLU A 170 -14.97 9.20 -3.33
CA GLU A 170 -13.76 9.62 -3.99
C GLU A 170 -12.58 8.69 -3.70
N ILE A 171 -12.42 8.27 -2.44
CA ILE A 171 -11.41 7.27 -2.06
C ILE A 171 -11.63 5.96 -2.83
N ILE A 172 -12.88 5.47 -2.90
CA ILE A 172 -13.23 4.24 -3.61
C ILE A 172 -12.83 4.33 -5.09
N LYS A 173 -13.16 5.44 -5.77
CA LYS A 173 -12.78 5.65 -7.17
C LYS A 173 -11.26 5.62 -7.34
N GLY A 174 -10.53 6.36 -6.50
CA GLY A 174 -9.07 6.39 -6.54
C GLY A 174 -8.43 5.04 -6.24
N THR A 175 -8.91 4.32 -5.22
CA THR A 175 -8.44 2.98 -4.85
C THR A 175 -8.70 1.96 -5.95
N ALA A 176 -9.86 2.03 -6.63
CA ALA A 176 -10.16 1.14 -7.76
C ALA A 176 -9.15 1.34 -8.91
N VAL A 177 -8.88 2.59 -9.30
CA VAL A 177 -7.88 2.92 -10.33
C VAL A 177 -6.49 2.46 -9.87
N TYR A 178 -6.09 2.76 -8.65
CA TYR A 178 -4.79 2.40 -8.09
C TYR A 178 -4.55 0.89 -8.08
N LEU A 179 -5.54 0.08 -7.68
CA LEU A 179 -5.44 -1.38 -7.72
C LEU A 179 -5.44 -1.92 -9.16
N GLN A 180 -6.26 -1.38 -10.05
CA GLN A 180 -6.27 -1.77 -11.47
C GLN A 180 -4.91 -1.55 -12.13
N LEU A 181 -4.25 -0.43 -11.84
CA LEU A 181 -2.91 -0.16 -12.37
C LEU A 181 -1.88 -1.17 -11.85
N GLN A 182 -1.94 -1.55 -10.56
CA GLN A 182 -1.04 -2.57 -10.01
C GLN A 182 -1.23 -3.93 -10.69
N VAL A 183 -2.47 -4.35 -10.93
CA VAL A 183 -2.79 -5.57 -11.67
C VAL A 183 -2.28 -5.49 -13.12
N GLN A 184 -2.50 -4.36 -13.80
CA GLN A 184 -2.00 -4.16 -15.17
C GLN A 184 -0.47 -4.17 -15.26
N ALA A 185 0.22 -3.73 -14.20
CA ALA A 185 1.68 -3.82 -14.09
C ALA A 185 2.18 -5.25 -13.83
N GLY A 186 1.30 -6.16 -13.41
CA GLY A 186 1.55 -7.61 -13.34
C GLY A 186 1.42 -8.24 -11.96
N ALA A 187 0.92 -7.51 -10.96
CA ALA A 187 0.56 -8.10 -9.66
C ALA A 187 -0.60 -9.10 -9.77
#